data_AF-A0A939JNI3-F1
#
_entry.id   AF-A0A939JNI3-F1
#
_cell.length_a   1.000
_cell.length_b   1.000
_cell.length_c   1.000
_cell.angle_alpha   90.00
_cell.angle_beta   90.00
_cell.angle_gamma   90.00
#
_symmetry.space_group_name_H-M   'P 1'
#
loop_
_entity.id
_entity.type
_entity.pdbx_description
1 polymer ?
#
loop_
_entity_poly.entity_id
_entity_poly.type
_entity_poly.pdbx_seq_one_letter_code
_entity_poly.pdbx_strand_id
1 'polypeptide(L)' 'YPLLINETENRRFPFSVRCSGDANILVEYGEMELDLLLRFQVHALMEAIQKREDLPVLDLTPGIRSLQIHIDATKIS' A
#
# COMPACT_ATOMS: atom_id res chain seq x y z
N TYR A 1 -4.22 -1.00 -14.43
CA TYR A 1 -4.58 -1.42 -13.06
C TYR A 1 -5.78 -0.61 -12.61
N PRO A 2 -6.90 -1.25 -12.21
CA PRO A 2 -8.06 -0.55 -11.67
C PRO A 2 -7.69 0.21 -10.38
N LEU A 3 -8.05 1.49 -10.33
CA LEU A 3 -7.97 2.33 -9.14
C LEU A 3 -9.13 1.95 -8.21
N LEU A 4 -8.80 1.49 -7.00
CA LEU A 4 -9.78 1.21 -5.96
C LEU A 4 -10.13 2.48 -5.17
N ILE A 5 -9.08 3.19 -4.75
CA ILE A 5 -9.19 4.36 -3.88
C ILE A 5 -8.21 5.39 -4.41
N ASN A 6 -8.66 6.64 -4.52
CA ASN A 6 -7.79 7.76 -4.82
C ASN A 6 -8.04 8.86 -3.79
N GLU A 7 -7.36 8.75 -2.65
CA GLU A 7 -7.49 9.69 -1.52
C GLU A 7 -6.46 10.80 -1.70
N THR A 8 -6.84 11.78 -2.50
CA THR A 8 -6.02 12.96 -2.82
C THR A 8 -6.51 14.23 -2.10
N GLU A 9 -7.77 14.29 -1.69
CA GLU A 9 -8.35 15.45 -1.00
C GLU A 9 -8.09 15.44 0.51
N ASN A 10 -7.70 16.59 1.07
CA ASN A 10 -7.49 16.85 2.51
C ASN A 10 -6.48 15.96 3.26
N ARG A 11 -5.58 15.27 2.54
CA ARG A 11 -4.51 14.48 3.16
C ARG A 11 -3.16 15.17 3.04
N ARG A 12 -2.37 15.13 4.12
CA ARG A 12 -0.97 15.59 4.13
C ARG A 12 -0.09 14.80 3.15
N PHE A 13 -0.46 13.55 2.88
CA PHE A 13 0.15 12.69 1.88
C PHE A 13 -0.96 12.07 1.04
N PRO A 14 -1.18 12.51 -0.21
CA PRO A 14 -2.15 11.87 -1.08
C PRO A 14 -1.73 10.42 -1.32
N PHE A 15 -2.69 9.50 -1.45
CA PHE A 15 -2.37 8.12 -1.81
C PHE A 15 -3.43 7.51 -2.73
N SER A 16 -2.99 6.63 -3.61
CA SER A 16 -3.84 5.87 -4.51
C SER A 16 -3.66 4.38 -4.22
N VAL A 17 -4.76 3.66 -4.04
CA VAL A 17 -4.76 2.20 -3.92
C VAL A 17 -5.27 1.62 -5.22
N ARG A 18 -4.52 0.68 -5.78
CA ARG A 18 -4.83 -0.01 -7.03
C ARG A 18 -4.83 -1.51 -6.80
N CYS A 19 -5.77 -2.22 -7.43
CA CYS A 19 -5.67 -3.67 -7.52
C CYS A 19 -4.75 -4.06 -8.68
N SER A 20 -3.83 -4.98 -8.42
CA SER A 20 -2.86 -5.50 -9.38
C SER A 20 -3.00 -7.03 -9.54
N GLY A 21 -4.17 -7.47 -10.01
CA GLY A 21 -4.50 -8.89 -10.18
C GLY A 21 -5.39 -9.41 -9.05
N ASP A 22 -5.54 -10.73 -8.94
CA ASP A 22 -6.47 -11.39 -8.02
C ASP A 22 -6.11 -11.24 -6.55
N ALA A 23 -4.81 -11.07 -6.24
CA ALA A 23 -4.32 -11.14 -4.88
C ALA A 23 -3.26 -10.07 -4.55
N ASN A 24 -3.07 -9.06 -5.40
CA ASN A 24 -2.10 -7.99 -5.12
C ASN A 24 -2.77 -6.63 -5.08
N ILE A 25 -2.37 -5.84 -4.09
CA ILE A 25 -2.75 -4.44 -3.93
C ILE A 25 -1.49 -3.60 -4.02
N LEU A 26 -1.56 -2.51 -4.78
CA LEU A 26 -0.51 -1.53 -4.90
C LEU A 26 -1.01 -0.22 -4.28
N VAL A 27 -0.32 0.25 -3.24
CA VAL A 27 -0.57 1.55 -2.63
C VAL A 27 0.53 2.50 -3.09
N GLU A 28 0.18 3.64 -3.67
CA GLU A 28 1.13 4.66 -4.12
C GLU A 28 0.91 5.92 -3.31
N TYR A 29 1.98 6.52 -2.78
CA TYR A 29 1.94 7.73 -1.96
C TYR A 29 2.60 8.90 -2.68
N GLY A 30 1.98 10.07 -2.53
CA GLY A 30 2.57 11.38 -2.83
C GLY A 30 2.54 11.79 -4.30
N GLU A 31 2.91 13.05 -4.51
CA GLU A 31 3.25 13.61 -5.82
C GLU A 31 4.63 13.11 -6.30
N MET A 32 5.09 13.53 -7.49
CA MET A 32 6.42 13.21 -8.04
C MET A 32 7.57 13.94 -7.31
N GLU A 33 7.55 13.97 -5.98
CA GLU A 33 8.64 14.50 -5.17
C GLU A 33 9.35 13.36 -4.44
N LEU A 34 10.69 13.36 -4.53
CA LEU A 34 11.54 12.33 -3.97
C LEU A 34 11.74 12.59 -2.47
N ASP A 35 10.68 12.36 -1.71
CA ASP A 35 10.67 12.64 -0.27
C ASP A 35 11.05 11.40 0.54
N LEU A 36 12.13 11.51 1.32
CA LEU A 36 12.49 10.49 2.33
C LEU A 36 11.32 10.21 3.27
N LEU A 37 10.48 11.22 3.52
CA LEU A 37 9.24 11.09 4.30
C LEU A 37 8.27 10.07 3.71
N LEU A 38 8.11 9.99 2.39
CA LEU A 38 7.22 9.01 1.74
C LEU A 38 7.75 7.58 1.96
N ARG A 39 9.07 7.39 1.92
CA ARG A 39 9.70 6.10 2.22
C ARG A 39 9.45 5.69 3.67
N PHE A 40 9.59 6.61 4.62
CA PHE A 40 9.25 6.36 6.02
C PHE A 40 7.76 6.04 6.19
N GLN A 41 6.88 6.73 5.47
CA GLN A 41 5.44 6.49 5.52
C GLN A 41 5.07 5.09 4.99
N VAL A 42 5.64 4.70 3.84
CA VAL A 42 5.50 3.36 3.26
C VAL A 42 6.00 2.29 4.24
N HIS A 43 7.16 2.51 4.86
CA HIS A 43 7.72 1.59 5.84
C HIS A 43 6.86 1.48 7.10
N ALA A 44 6.35 2.61 7.61
CA ALA A 44 5.44 2.65 8.75
C ALA A 44 4.12 1.92 8.45
N LEU A 45 3.58 2.07 7.23
CA LEU A 45 2.42 1.31 6.78
C LEU A 45 2.74 -0.19 6.76
N MET A 46 3.88 -0.58 6.18
CA MET A 46 4.33 -1.97 6.16
C MET A 46 4.40 -2.56 7.56
N GLU A 47 5.06 -1.88 8.51
CA GLU A 47 5.14 -2.34 9.90
C GLU A 47 3.76 -2.42 10.57
N ALA A 48 2.87 -1.47 10.31
CA ALA A 48 1.51 -1.49 10.86
C ALA A 48 0.70 -2.68 10.33
N ILE A 49 0.87 -3.04 9.06
CA ILE A 49 0.25 -4.23 8.46
C ILE A 49 0.89 -5.51 9.00
N GLN A 50 2.22 -5.56 9.16
CA GLN A 50 2.89 -6.73 9.76
C GLN A 50 2.49 -6.97 11.22
N LYS A 51 2.16 -5.90 11.95
CA LYS A 51 1.64 -6.00 13.33
C LYS A 51 0.19 -6.50 13.39
N ARG A 52 -0.51 -6.56 12.25
CA ARG A 52 -1.90 -6.99 12.14
C ARG A 52 -1.93 -8.43 11.65
N GLU A 53 -2.02 -9.37 12.58
CA GLU A 53 -2.10 -10.81 12.29
C GLU A 53 -3.46 -11.23 11.68
N ASP A 54 -4.45 -10.34 11.73
CA ASP A 54 -5.80 -10.54 11.18
C ASP A 54 -5.87 -10.39 9.65
N LEU A 55 -4.83 -9.81 9.04
CA LEU A 55 -4.81 -9.61 7.60
C LEU A 55 -4.11 -10.78 6.90
N PRO A 56 -4.71 -11.38 5.85
CA PRO A 56 -4.11 -12.49 5.12
C PRO A 56 -3.02 -11.98 4.16
N VAL A 57 -1.96 -11.36 4.68
CA VAL A 57 -0.88 -10.80 3.87
C VAL A 57 0.21 -11.85 3.69
N LEU A 58 0.52 -12.19 2.44
CA LEU A 58 1.58 -13.12 2.06
C LEU A 58 2.94 -12.43 2.01
N ASP A 59 2.99 -11.26 1.38
CA ASP A 59 4.24 -10.53 1.15
C ASP A 59 4.00 -9.03 1.13
N LEU A 60 4.99 -8.28 1.62
CA LEU A 60 4.97 -6.82 1.62
C LEU A 60 6.29 -6.33 1.03
N THR A 61 6.21 -5.73 -0.14
CA THR A 61 7.37 -5.16 -0.82
C THR A 61 7.27 -3.62 -0.78
N PRO A 62 8.00 -2.94 0.12
CA PRO A 62 8.06 -1.49 0.15
C PRO A 62 8.97 -0.96 -0.98
N GLY A 63 8.43 -0.04 -1.76
CA GLY A 63 9.14 0.77 -2.75
C GLY A 63 9.49 2.17 -2.22
N ILE A 64 10.05 3.01 -3.08
CA ILE A 64 10.48 4.37 -2.72
C ILE A 64 9.28 5.25 -2.33
N ARG A 65 8.14 5.07 -3.01
CA ARG A 65 6.90 5.82 -2.78
C ARG A 65 5.64 4.94 -2.92
N SER A 66 5.81 3.64 -2.98
CA SER A 66 4.72 2.70 -3.19
C SER A 66 4.91 1.50 -2.27
N LEU A 67 3.82 0.89 -1.81
CA LEU A 67 3.83 -0.38 -1.09
C LEU A 67 3.07 -1.40 -1.92
N GLN A 68 3.73 -2.48 -2.30
CA GLN A 68 3.08 -3.63 -2.90
C GLN A 68 2.73 -4.62 -1.80
N ILE A 69 1.45 -4.98 -1.73
CA ILE A 69 0.87 -5.86 -0.73
C ILE A 69 0.33 -7.08 -1.48
N HIS A 70 0.94 -8.23 -1.23
CA HIS A 70 0.46 -9.51 -1.72
C HIS A 70 -0.40 -10.14 -0.62
N ILE A 71 -1.65 -10.44 -0.94
CA ILE A 71 -2.66 -11.00 -0.04
C ILE A 71 -2.94 -12.43 -0.47
N ASP A 72 -3.22 -13.31 0.50
CA ASP A 72 -3.68 -14.67 0.26
C ASP A 72 -5.17 -14.64 -0.05
N ALA A 73 -5.52 -14.64 -1.35
CA ALA A 73 -6.91 -14.71 -1.79
C ALA A 73 -7.60 -16.03 -1.42
N THR A 74 -6.84 -17.10 -1.14
CA THR A 74 -7.39 -18.40 -0.71
C THR A 74 -7.79 -18.46 0.76
N LYS A 75 -7.36 -17.50 1.59
CA LYS A 75 -7.80 -17.35 3.00
C LYS A 75 -8.96 -16.39 3.21
N ILE A 76 -9.41 -15.71 2.15
CA ILE A 76 -10.60 -14.84 2.19
C ILE A 76 -11.80 -15.72 1.82
N SER A 77 -12.41 -16.38 2.81
CA SER A 77 -13.68 -17.12 2.67
C SER A 77 -14.64 -16.76 3.79
#